data_AF-A0A3C0FYW9-F1
#
_entry.id   AF-A0A3C0FYW9-F1
#
_cell.length_a   1.000
_cell.length_b   1.000
_cell.length_c   1.000
_cell.angle_alpha   90.00
_cell.angle_beta   90.00
_cell.angle_gamma   90.00
#
_symmetry.space_group_name_H-M   'P 1'
#
loop_
_entity.id
_entity.type
_entity.pdbx_description
1 polymer ?
#
loop_
_entity_poly.entity_id
_entity_poly.type
_entity_poly.pdbx_seq_one_letter_code
_entity_poly.pdbx_strand_id
1 'polypeptide(L)'
;MSAKLKKVLKPLIKECIKEIIFEDGVLSSIIREAQGSPTKQVVKEEKPFTKFVKESKKENKQLNETRKKMREAIAEKLGDFDPFEGTSPLTSQQASGGPSQGAMAGVDPSDKGVDLSNIPGMGKWGAINERLSDG
;
A
#
# COMPACT_ATOMS: atom_id res chain seq x y z
N MET A 1 -11.52 -42.83 -40.21
CA MET A 1 -10.25 -42.60 -39.46
C MET A 1 -10.42 -41.90 -38.10
N SER A 2 -11.52 -41.19 -37.85
CA SER A 2 -11.71 -40.28 -36.69
C SER A 2 -12.01 -40.96 -35.33
N ALA A 3 -12.49 -42.20 -35.29
CA ALA A 3 -12.87 -42.86 -34.03
C ALA A 3 -11.67 -43.40 -33.23
N LYS A 4 -10.63 -43.90 -33.90
CA LYS A 4 -9.41 -44.40 -33.24
C LYS A 4 -8.62 -43.27 -32.59
N LEU A 5 -8.49 -42.13 -33.28
CA LEU A 5 -7.82 -40.94 -32.74
C LEU A 5 -8.53 -40.38 -31.51
N LYS A 6 -9.87 -40.29 -31.54
CA LYS A 6 -10.65 -39.86 -30.37
C LYS A 6 -10.51 -40.81 -29.17
N LYS A 7 -10.30 -42.11 -29.38
CA LYS A 7 -10.06 -43.07 -28.30
C LYS A 7 -8.69 -42.89 -27.63
N VAL A 8 -7.70 -42.36 -28.36
CA VAL A 8 -6.36 -42.09 -27.84
C VAL A 8 -6.26 -40.69 -27.23
N LEU A 9 -6.89 -39.69 -27.85
CA LEU A 9 -6.81 -38.30 -27.40
C LEU A 9 -7.61 -38.03 -26.11
N LYS A 10 -8.76 -38.71 -25.93
CA LYS A 10 -9.59 -38.55 -24.73
C LYS A 10 -8.90 -38.92 -23.41
N PRO A 11 -8.19 -40.05 -23.27
CA PRO A 11 -7.47 -40.37 -22.04
C PRO A 11 -6.32 -39.38 -21.79
N LEU A 12 -5.60 -38.95 -22.83
CA LEU A 12 -4.53 -37.94 -22.70
C LEU A 12 -5.07 -36.60 -22.17
N ILE A 13 -6.16 -36.09 -22.74
CA ILE A 13 -6.79 -34.85 -22.25
C ILE A 13 -7.26 -35.01 -20.79
N LYS A 14 -7.78 -36.19 -20.42
CA LYS A 14 -8.21 -36.47 -19.04
C LYS A 14 -7.04 -36.51 -18.06
N GLU A 15 -5.88 -36.96 -18.49
CA GLU A 15 -4.67 -37.01 -17.66
C GLU A 15 -4.10 -35.60 -17.49
N CYS A 16 -3.96 -34.83 -18.58
CA CYS A 16 -3.52 -33.44 -18.51
C CYS A 16 -4.43 -32.56 -17.65
N ILE A 17 -5.76 -32.71 -17.74
CA ILE A 17 -6.70 -31.94 -16.90
C ILE A 17 -6.54 -32.33 -15.42
N LYS A 18 -6.28 -33.61 -15.10
CA LYS A 18 -6.04 -34.02 -13.72
C LYS A 18 -4.74 -33.43 -13.17
N GLU A 19 -3.67 -33.44 -13.96
CA GLU A 19 -2.38 -32.87 -13.58
C GLU A 19 -2.50 -31.37 -13.27
N ILE A 20 -3.10 -30.59 -14.18
CA ILE A 20 -3.29 -29.14 -13.99
C ILE A 20 -4.16 -28.83 -12.76
N ILE A 21 -5.14 -29.69 -12.48
CA ILE A 21 -6.05 -29.50 -11.33
C ILE A 21 -5.37 -29.84 -9.99
N PHE A 22 -4.60 -30.92 -9.93
CA PHE A 22 -4.07 -31.46 -8.67
C PHE A 22 -2.63 -31.05 -8.36
N GLU A 23 -1.76 -30.95 -9.38
CA GLU A 23 -0.35 -30.60 -9.19
C GLU A 23 -0.13 -29.09 -9.25
N ASP A 24 -0.72 -28.44 -10.24
CA ASP A 24 -0.59 -26.99 -10.44
C ASP A 24 -1.50 -26.17 -9.49
N GLY A 25 -2.34 -26.85 -8.70
CA GLY A 25 -3.08 -26.26 -7.58
C GLY A 25 -4.12 -25.21 -7.98
N VAL A 26 -4.51 -25.15 -9.26
CA VAL A 26 -5.43 -24.14 -9.80
C VAL A 26 -6.77 -24.14 -9.05
N LEU A 27 -7.32 -25.33 -8.73
CA LEU A 27 -8.54 -25.41 -7.93
C LEU A 27 -8.36 -24.87 -6.52
N SER A 28 -7.20 -25.08 -5.90
CA SER A 28 -6.91 -24.54 -4.56
C SER A 28 -6.75 -23.02 -4.57
N SER A 29 -6.21 -22.43 -5.64
CA SER A 29 -6.19 -20.96 -5.83
C SER A 29 -7.60 -20.41 -5.98
N ILE A 30 -8.40 -21.01 -6.87
CA ILE A 30 -9.78 -20.57 -7.14
C ILE A 30 -10.63 -20.71 -5.88
N ILE A 31 -10.50 -21.79 -5.11
CA ILE A 31 -11.22 -21.98 -3.85
C ILE A 31 -10.77 -20.94 -2.81
N ARG A 32 -9.46 -20.64 -2.70
CA ARG A 32 -8.94 -19.62 -1.78
C ARG A 32 -9.43 -18.22 -2.13
N GLU A 33 -9.60 -17.92 -3.41
CA GLU A 33 -10.18 -16.66 -3.90
C GLU A 33 -11.69 -16.62 -3.67
N ALA A 34 -12.41 -17.71 -3.98
CA ALA A 34 -13.86 -17.79 -3.89
C ALA A 34 -14.38 -17.90 -2.45
N GLN A 35 -13.65 -18.52 -1.53
CA GLN A 35 -13.97 -18.55 -0.10
C GLN A 35 -13.73 -17.20 0.58
N GLY A 36 -13.20 -16.22 -0.16
CA GLY A 36 -12.66 -15.00 0.41
C GLY A 36 -11.39 -15.30 1.20
N SER A 37 -10.40 -14.42 1.11
CA SER A 37 -9.25 -14.49 2.02
C SER A 37 -9.77 -14.72 3.43
N PRO A 38 -9.32 -15.75 4.18
CA PRO A 38 -9.49 -15.71 5.61
C PRO A 38 -8.89 -14.37 6.01
N THR A 39 -9.72 -13.52 6.60
CA THR A 39 -9.37 -12.23 7.17
C THR A 39 -7.97 -12.42 7.73
N LYS A 40 -6.99 -11.62 7.29
CA LYS A 40 -5.69 -11.56 7.96
C LYS A 40 -6.02 -11.45 9.43
N GLN A 41 -5.92 -12.56 10.16
CA GLN A 41 -5.76 -12.51 11.59
C GLN A 41 -4.39 -11.88 11.66
N VAL A 42 -4.40 -10.56 11.82
CA VAL A 42 -3.24 -9.83 12.29
C VAL A 42 -2.93 -10.55 13.59
N VAL A 43 -2.03 -11.52 13.53
CA VAL A 43 -1.31 -11.98 14.69
C VAL A 43 -0.69 -10.69 15.18
N LYS A 44 -1.31 -10.14 16.21
CA LYS A 44 -0.75 -9.07 17.00
C LYS A 44 0.43 -9.72 17.68
N GLU A 45 1.54 -9.86 16.95
CA GLU A 45 2.84 -9.94 17.59
C GLU A 45 2.92 -8.67 18.41
N GLU A 46 2.62 -8.78 19.69
CA GLU A 46 3.14 -7.87 20.70
C GLU A 46 4.65 -8.04 20.66
N LYS A 47 5.28 -7.40 19.67
CA LYS A 47 6.71 -7.12 19.73
C LYS A 47 6.86 -6.37 21.04
N PRO A 48 7.61 -6.90 22.03
CA PRO A 48 7.92 -6.12 23.20
C PRO A 48 8.51 -4.82 22.67
N PHE A 49 7.96 -3.70 23.13
CA PHE A 49 8.44 -2.38 22.79
C PHE A 49 9.90 -2.33 23.23
N THR A 50 10.82 -2.68 22.34
CA THR A 50 12.24 -2.55 22.57
C THR A 50 12.42 -1.05 22.67
N LYS A 51 12.71 -0.58 23.89
CA LYS A 51 13.14 0.79 24.14
C LYS A 51 14.11 1.12 23.03
N PHE A 52 13.82 2.14 22.23
CA PHE A 52 14.70 2.61 21.18
C PHE A 52 16.08 2.79 21.79
N VAL A 53 16.94 1.79 21.64
CA VAL A 53 18.35 1.91 21.94
C VAL A 53 18.79 2.98 20.96
N LYS A 54 19.24 4.13 21.45
CA LYS A 54 19.85 5.17 20.63
C LYS A 54 21.01 4.52 19.90
N GLU A 55 20.73 4.04 18.69
CA GLU A 55 21.68 3.41 17.82
C GLU A 55 22.81 4.41 17.59
N SER A 56 24.03 3.95 17.83
CA SER A 56 25.19 4.82 17.90
C SER A 56 25.33 5.60 16.59
N LYS A 57 25.56 6.92 16.67
CA LYS A 57 25.71 7.82 15.50
C LYS A 57 26.77 7.36 14.48
N LYS A 58 27.60 6.36 14.80
CA LYS A 58 28.66 5.81 13.94
C LYS A 58 28.13 4.82 12.91
N GLU A 59 27.13 4.01 13.24
CA GLU A 59 26.57 2.99 12.32
C GLU A 59 25.72 3.63 11.20
N ASN A 60 25.01 4.71 11.54
CA ASN A 60 24.27 5.53 10.59
C ASN A 60 25.15 6.17 9.49
N LYS A 61 26.44 6.41 9.75
CA LYS A 61 27.34 7.00 8.72
C LYS A 61 27.62 6.02 7.58
N GLN A 62 27.94 4.77 7.92
CA GLN A 62 28.21 3.73 6.91
C GLN A 62 26.97 3.40 6.08
N LEU A 63 25.80 3.37 6.73
CA LEU A 63 24.51 3.19 6.04
C LEU A 63 24.21 4.37 5.10
N ASN A 64 24.51 5.60 5.52
CA ASN A 64 24.33 6.78 4.69
C ASN A 64 25.29 6.80 3.48
N GLU A 65 26.56 6.42 3.68
CA GLU A 65 27.53 6.29 2.58
C GLU A 65 27.12 5.19 1.59
N THR A 66 26.66 4.05 2.08
CA THR A 66 26.16 2.95 1.23
C THR A 66 24.92 3.39 0.45
N ARG A 67 23.95 4.06 1.10
CA ARG A 67 22.77 4.64 0.44
C ARG A 67 23.15 5.71 -0.60
N LYS A 68 24.24 6.45 -0.39
CA LYS A 68 24.71 7.46 -1.35
C LYS A 68 25.32 6.79 -2.58
N LYS A 69 26.22 5.81 -2.39
CA LYS A 69 26.84 5.04 -3.49
C LYS A 69 25.80 4.32 -4.34
N MET A 70 24.79 3.71 -3.72
CA MET A 70 23.69 3.08 -4.47
C MET A 70 22.90 4.09 -5.30
N ARG A 71 22.57 5.25 -4.73
CA ARG A 71 21.87 6.32 -5.47
C ARG A 71 22.68 6.85 -6.63
N GLU A 72 23.99 7.05 -6.45
CA GLU A 72 24.91 7.50 -7.50
C GLU A 72 25.01 6.47 -8.63
N ALA A 73 25.15 5.17 -8.31
CA ALA A 73 25.20 4.11 -9.31
C ALA A 73 23.89 3.96 -10.10
N ILE A 74 22.74 4.17 -9.44
CA ILE A 74 21.43 4.19 -10.11
C ILE A 74 21.32 5.42 -11.02
N ALA A 75 21.71 6.60 -10.54
CA ALA A 75 21.67 7.83 -11.34
C ALA A 75 22.60 7.75 -12.56
N GLU A 76 23.79 7.17 -12.44
CA GLU A 76 24.71 6.96 -13.57
C GLU A 76 24.12 6.02 -14.63
N LYS A 77 23.40 4.99 -14.21
CA LYS A 77 22.77 4.02 -15.12
C LYS A 77 21.49 4.54 -15.76
N LEU A 78 20.76 5.41 -15.06
CA LEU A 78 19.48 5.94 -15.51
C LEU A 78 19.63 7.22 -16.35
N GLY A 79 20.76 7.93 -16.21
CA GLY A 79 21.04 9.13 -17.00
C GLY A 79 19.99 10.22 -16.76
N ASP A 80 19.49 10.82 -17.85
CA ASP A 80 18.48 11.90 -17.86
C ASP A 80 17.02 11.36 -17.87
N PHE A 81 16.83 10.05 -17.65
CA PHE A 81 15.50 9.46 -17.59
C PHE A 81 14.88 9.69 -16.21
N ASP A 82 13.78 10.45 -16.15
CA ASP A 82 12.97 10.59 -14.94
C ASP A 82 11.93 9.45 -14.88
N PRO A 83 12.10 8.43 -14.02
CA PRO A 83 11.13 7.34 -13.87
C PRO A 83 9.79 7.80 -13.28
N PHE A 84 9.70 9.06 -12.85
CA PHE A 84 8.51 9.68 -12.28
C PHE A 84 7.94 10.78 -13.18
N GLU A 85 8.39 10.88 -14.43
CA GLU A 85 7.83 11.83 -15.41
C GLU A 85 6.31 11.62 -15.53
N GLY A 86 5.54 12.71 -15.36
CA GLY A 86 4.08 12.66 -15.37
C GLY A 86 3.44 12.12 -14.09
N THR A 87 4.21 11.86 -13.02
CA THR A 87 3.68 11.49 -11.71
C THR A 87 3.74 12.67 -10.73
N SER A 88 2.69 12.84 -9.94
CA SER A 88 2.69 13.80 -8.83
C SER A 88 3.12 13.07 -7.55
N PRO A 89 3.96 13.68 -6.70
CA PRO A 89 4.32 13.09 -5.41
C PRO A 89 3.05 12.85 -4.60
N LEU A 90 2.96 11.67 -3.97
CA LEU A 90 1.88 11.37 -3.06
C LEU A 90 1.87 12.37 -1.91
N THR A 91 0.68 12.85 -1.56
CA THR A 91 0.52 13.67 -0.35
C THR A 91 0.91 12.84 0.88
N SER A 92 1.30 13.49 1.98
CA SER A 92 1.68 12.81 3.24
C SER A 92 0.59 11.84 3.71
N GLN A 93 -0.67 12.16 3.45
CA GLN A 93 -1.82 11.33 3.77
C GLN A 93 -1.89 10.07 2.88
N GLN A 94 -1.63 10.19 1.58
CA GLN A 94 -1.59 9.04 0.65
C GLN A 94 -0.34 8.15 0.88
N ALA A 95 0.80 8.75 1.21
CA ALA A 95 2.05 8.02 1.48
C ALA A 95 2.00 7.22 2.80
N SER A 96 1.13 7.58 3.74
CA SER A 96 1.02 6.95 5.06
C SER A 96 0.36 5.57 5.06
N GLY A 97 -0.18 5.10 3.92
CA GLY A 97 -0.91 3.82 3.83
C GLY A 97 -2.15 3.74 4.73
N GLY A 98 -2.55 4.86 5.33
CA GLY A 98 -3.77 4.97 6.12
C GLY A 98 -4.99 4.75 5.23
N PRO A 99 -6.09 4.21 5.77
CA PRO A 99 -7.30 4.00 5.00
C PRO A 99 -7.70 5.31 4.32
N SER A 100 -7.88 5.26 3.00
CA SER A 100 -8.45 6.31 2.15
C SER A 100 -9.92 6.65 2.51
N GLN A 101 -10.35 6.33 3.73
CA GLN A 101 -11.68 6.52 4.30
C GLN A 101 -11.63 7.32 5.62
N GLY A 102 -10.66 8.22 5.77
CA GLY A 102 -10.73 9.23 6.82
C GLY A 102 -11.87 10.21 6.57
N ALA A 103 -12.30 10.96 7.59
CA ALA A 103 -13.34 11.99 7.46
C ALA A 103 -13.05 13.04 6.38
N MET A 104 -11.77 13.22 6.01
CA MET A 104 -11.29 14.12 4.97
C MET A 104 -10.91 13.37 3.67
N ALA A 105 -11.36 12.13 3.49
CA ALA A 105 -11.13 11.37 2.26
C ALA A 105 -11.81 12.05 1.08
N GLY A 106 -11.02 12.42 0.06
CA GLY A 106 -11.51 13.11 -1.14
C GLY A 106 -11.53 14.64 -1.06
N VAL A 107 -11.07 15.23 0.04
CA VAL A 107 -10.83 16.67 0.14
C VAL A 107 -9.42 16.97 -0.36
N ASP A 108 -9.28 17.90 -1.31
CA ASP A 108 -7.97 18.34 -1.79
C ASP A 108 -7.22 19.04 -0.64
N PRO A 109 -5.96 18.70 -0.34
CA PRO A 109 -5.18 19.38 0.69
C PRO A 109 -4.99 20.89 0.46
N SER A 110 -5.14 21.35 -0.79
CA SER A 110 -5.06 22.75 -1.18
C SER A 110 -6.42 23.43 -1.22
N ASP A 111 -7.50 22.72 -0.89
CA ASP A 111 -8.83 23.30 -0.77
C ASP A 111 -8.85 24.32 0.37
N LYS A 112 -9.31 25.54 0.08
CA LYS A 112 -9.48 26.60 1.08
C LYS A 112 -10.62 26.29 2.06
N GLY A 113 -11.40 25.23 1.80
CA GLY A 113 -12.49 24.78 2.64
C GLY A 113 -13.77 25.60 2.42
N VAL A 114 -14.75 25.38 3.30
CA VAL A 114 -16.04 26.05 3.25
C VAL A 114 -16.02 27.30 4.13
N ASP A 115 -16.47 28.44 3.61
CA ASP A 115 -16.65 29.67 4.38
C ASP A 115 -17.82 29.54 5.36
N LEU A 116 -17.53 29.57 6.66
CA LEU A 116 -18.51 29.43 7.74
C LEU A 116 -19.00 30.80 8.27
N SER A 117 -18.59 31.92 7.65
CA SER A 117 -18.90 33.28 8.13
C SER A 117 -20.40 33.57 8.19
N ASN A 118 -21.19 32.93 7.34
CA ASN A 118 -22.64 33.15 7.25
C ASN A 118 -23.47 32.20 8.13
N ILE A 119 -22.85 31.34 8.94
CA ILE A 119 -23.58 30.41 9.81
C ILE A 119 -24.08 31.16 11.06
N PRO A 120 -25.41 31.25 11.29
CA PRO A 120 -25.96 31.96 12.44
C PRO A 120 -25.42 31.40 13.76
N GLY A 121 -24.81 32.25 14.58
CA GLY A 121 -24.26 31.87 15.88
C GLY A 121 -22.82 31.32 15.85
N MET A 122 -22.21 31.12 14.67
CA MET A 122 -20.82 30.62 14.56
C MET A 122 -19.78 31.60 15.13
N GLY A 123 -20.01 32.91 14.97
CA GLY A 123 -19.14 33.94 15.55
C GLY A 123 -19.06 33.90 17.08
N LYS A 124 -20.03 33.28 17.78
CA LYS A 124 -20.00 33.11 19.24
C LYS A 124 -18.98 32.05 19.67
N TRP A 125 -18.71 31.05 18.82
CA TRP A 125 -17.70 30.02 19.09
C TRP A 125 -16.28 30.55 18.90
N GLY A 126 -16.06 31.44 17.92
CA GLY A 126 -14.76 32.11 17.73
C GLY A 126 -14.30 32.87 18.98
N ALA A 127 -15.21 33.58 19.65
CA ALA A 127 -14.94 34.29 20.89
C ALA A 127 -14.57 33.38 22.08
N ILE A 128 -15.03 32.12 22.08
CA ILE A 128 -14.67 31.14 23.11
C ILE A 128 -13.23 30.64 22.89
N ASN A 129 -12.83 30.43 21.62
CA ASN A 129 -11.48 29.99 21.28
C ASN A 129 -10.43 31.07 21.61
N GLU A 130 -10.75 32.34 21.38
CA GLU A 130 -9.87 33.47 21.71
C GLU A 130 -9.67 33.58 23.23
N ARG A 131 -10.75 33.44 24.02
CA ARG A 131 -10.70 33.44 25.49
C ARG A 131 -9.92 32.27 26.09
N LEU A 132 -9.83 31.13 25.40
CA LEU A 132 -9.05 29.96 25.82
C LEU A 132 -7.56 30.09 25.47
N SER A 133 -7.20 30.95 24.50
CA SER A 133 -5.81 31.12 24.06
C SER A 133 -5.06 32.20 24.86
N ASP A 134 -5.78 33.09 25.54
CA ASP A 134 -5.24 34.14 26.42
C ASP A 134 -5.16 33.75 27.91
N GLY A 135 -5.27 32.46 28.23
CA GLY A 135 -5.07 31.89 29.58
C GLY A 135 -3.93 30.89 29.61
#